data_AF-A0A9Q0UR66-F1
#
_entry.id   AF-A0A9Q0UR66-F1
#
_cell.length_a   1.000
_cell.length_b   1.000
_cell.length_c   1.000
_cell.angle_alpha   90.00
_cell.angle_beta   90.00
_cell.angle_gamma   90.00
#
_symmetry.space_group_name_H-M   'P 1'
#
loop_
_entity.id
_entity.type
_entity.pdbx_description
1 polymer ?
#
loop_
_entity_poly.entity_id
_entity_poly.type
_entity_poly.pdbx_seq_one_letter_code
_entity_poly.pdbx_strand_id
1 'polypeptide(L)'
;MVIIDAAKQIMMVLRSRKNLTDEEKEILGDLHAQLTTAIAVSEKEVDEIHKIEERLNVIQGKVMCWERYWPMIWDSGLDEATEYLNAADEARQMTKKLENLCLIEDRKKEMLRRAKNLLQISMERLGEEFKHMLTKNRQPFDA
;
A
#
# COMPACT_ATOMS: atom_id res chain seq x y z
N MET A 1 2.69 -13.08 -23.12
CA MET A 1 2.51 -13.55 -24.51
C MET A 1 1.62 -14.80 -24.60
N VAL A 2 1.82 -15.81 -23.76
CA VAL A 2 1.11 -17.11 -23.78
C VAL A 2 -0.44 -17.01 -23.79
N ILE A 3 -1.06 -16.14 -22.99
CA ILE A 3 -2.54 -16.04 -22.91
C ILE A 3 -3.14 -15.45 -24.18
N ILE A 4 -2.51 -14.42 -24.75
CA ILE A 4 -2.95 -13.79 -26.01
C ILE A 4 -2.83 -14.80 -27.16
N ASP A 5 -1.76 -15.60 -27.16
CA ASP A 5 -1.55 -16.63 -28.17
C ASP A 5 -2.55 -17.78 -28.02
N ALA A 6 -2.86 -18.21 -26.80
CA ALA A 6 -3.92 -19.20 -26.53
C ALA A 6 -5.30 -18.68 -26.98
N ALA A 7 -5.64 -17.42 -26.66
CA ALA A 7 -6.88 -16.79 -27.08
C ALA A 7 -6.98 -16.71 -28.63
N LYS A 8 -5.88 -16.37 -29.31
CA LYS A 8 -5.81 -16.38 -30.78
C LYS A 8 -6.03 -17.77 -31.35
N GLN A 9 -5.43 -18.81 -30.76
CA GLN A 9 -5.61 -20.20 -31.20
C GLN A 9 -7.06 -20.66 -31.06
N ILE A 10 -7.69 -20.37 -29.91
CA ILE A 10 -9.13 -20.63 -29.71
C ILE A 10 -9.95 -19.91 -30.79
N MET A 11 -9.67 -18.63 -31.04
CA MET A 11 -10.38 -17.84 -32.04
C MET A 11 -10.21 -18.41 -33.46
N MET A 12 -9.03 -18.91 -33.83
CA MET A 12 -8.78 -19.55 -35.13
C MET A 12 -9.55 -20.86 -35.26
N VAL A 13 -9.56 -21.70 -34.22
CA VAL A 13 -10.32 -22.96 -34.21
C VAL A 13 -11.82 -22.68 -34.33
N LEU A 14 -12.35 -21.74 -33.55
CA LEU A 14 -13.76 -21.32 -33.62
C LEU A 14 -14.12 -20.76 -35.00
N ARG A 15 -13.25 -19.95 -35.61
CA ARG A 15 -13.46 -19.37 -36.95
C ARG A 15 -13.50 -20.42 -38.07
N SER A 16 -12.84 -21.55 -37.89
CA SER A 16 -12.80 -22.63 -38.88
C SER A 16 -14.03 -23.57 -38.83
N ARG A 17 -14.89 -23.44 -37.82
CA ARG A 17 -16.07 -24.30 -37.63
C ARG A 17 -17.35 -23.61 -38.11
N LYS A 18 -18.22 -24.36 -38.80
CA LYS A 18 -19.49 -23.86 -39.33
C LYS A 18 -20.56 -23.63 -38.26
N ASN A 19 -20.61 -24.46 -37.23
CA ASN A 19 -21.54 -24.39 -36.11
C ASN A 19 -20.87 -24.94 -34.84
N LEU A 20 -21.23 -24.39 -33.68
CA LEU A 20 -20.85 -24.91 -32.35
C LEU A 20 -22.00 -25.75 -31.78
N THR A 21 -21.67 -26.80 -31.03
CA THR A 21 -22.66 -27.54 -30.24
C THR A 21 -23.17 -26.67 -29.10
N ASP A 22 -24.32 -27.02 -28.50
CA ASP A 22 -24.85 -26.25 -27.38
C ASP A 22 -23.97 -26.34 -26.12
N GLU A 23 -23.33 -27.50 -25.89
CA GLU A 23 -22.31 -27.69 -24.85
C GLU A 23 -21.08 -26.78 -25.07
N GLU A 24 -20.60 -26.66 -26.32
CA GLU A 24 -19.48 -25.77 -26.65
C GLU A 24 -19.83 -24.28 -26.42
N LYS A 25 -21.09 -23.89 -26.69
CA LYS A 25 -21.57 -22.54 -26.40
C LYS A 25 -21.68 -22.29 -24.90
N GLU A 26 -22.12 -23.27 -24.14
CA GLU A 26 -22.19 -23.22 -22.67
C GLU A 26 -20.79 -23.02 -22.07
N ILE A 27 -19.83 -23.85 -22.47
CA ILE A 27 -18.43 -23.74 -22.03
C ILE A 27 -17.85 -22.36 -22.38
N LEU A 28 -18.15 -21.83 -23.58
CA LEU A 28 -17.67 -20.50 -23.99
C LEU A 28 -18.33 -19.38 -23.17
N GLY A 29 -19.62 -19.51 -22.84
CA GLY A 29 -20.34 -18.61 -21.95
C GLY A 29 -19.74 -18.57 -20.55
N ASP A 30 -19.47 -19.74 -19.97
CA ASP A 30 -18.83 -19.87 -18.66
C ASP A 30 -17.42 -19.28 -18.65
N LEU A 31 -16.62 -19.58 -19.67
CA LEU A 31 -15.28 -19.01 -19.82
C LEU A 31 -15.34 -17.48 -19.92
N HIS A 32 -16.30 -16.94 -20.68
CA HIS A 32 -16.50 -15.50 -20.78
C HIS A 32 -16.87 -14.88 -19.43
N ALA A 33 -17.78 -15.50 -18.67
CA ALA A 33 -18.18 -15.04 -17.34
C ALA A 33 -17.01 -15.06 -16.34
N GLN A 34 -16.22 -16.14 -16.35
CA GLN A 34 -15.02 -16.28 -15.51
C GLN A 34 -13.96 -15.24 -15.87
N LEU A 35 -13.65 -15.04 -17.15
CA LEU A 35 -12.69 -14.03 -17.60
C LEU A 35 -13.14 -12.62 -17.27
N THR A 36 -14.42 -12.31 -17.46
CA THR A 36 -15.01 -11.00 -17.12
C THR A 36 -14.86 -10.72 -15.62
N THR A 37 -15.15 -11.72 -14.79
CA THR A 37 -14.98 -11.62 -13.34
C THR A 37 -13.51 -11.43 -12.95
N ALA A 38 -12.60 -12.21 -13.54
CA ALA A 38 -11.17 -12.12 -13.28
C ALA A 38 -10.58 -10.75 -13.67
N ILE A 39 -11.01 -10.18 -14.81
CA ILE A 39 -10.62 -8.83 -15.24
C ILE A 39 -11.10 -7.79 -14.22
N ALA A 40 -12.37 -7.85 -13.80
CA ALA A 40 -12.92 -6.90 -12.83
C ALA A 40 -12.22 -6.97 -11.46
N VAL A 41 -11.81 -8.17 -11.01
CA VAL A 41 -11.02 -8.35 -9.78
C VAL A 41 -9.63 -7.73 -9.93
N SER A 42 -8.96 -7.99 -11.05
CA SER A 42 -7.64 -7.42 -11.36
C SER A 42 -7.66 -5.88 -11.40
N GLU A 43 -8.67 -5.28 -12.03
CA GLU A 43 -8.81 -3.82 -12.08
C GLU A 43 -8.99 -3.20 -10.69
N LYS A 44 -9.80 -3.82 -9.83
CA LYS A 44 -9.97 -3.39 -8.43
C LYS A 44 -8.67 -3.51 -7.64
N GLU A 45 -7.90 -4.57 -7.86
CA GLU A 45 -6.61 -4.77 -7.22
C GLU A 45 -5.61 -3.67 -7.62
N VAL A 46 -5.55 -3.33 -8.91
CA VAL A 46 -4.69 -2.26 -9.44
C VAL A 46 -5.06 -0.90 -8.85
N ASP A 47 -6.35 -0.59 -8.78
CA ASP A 47 -6.85 0.65 -8.16
C ASP A 47 -6.50 0.72 -6.66
N GLU A 48 -6.63 -0.40 -5.93
CA GLU A 48 -6.26 -0.44 -4.52
C GLU A 48 -4.74 -0.28 -4.31
N ILE A 49 -3.92 -0.90 -5.15
CA ILE A 49 -2.46 -0.71 -5.13
C ILE A 49 -2.12 0.77 -5.34
N HIS A 50 -2.73 1.41 -6.34
CA HIS A 50 -2.47 2.82 -6.64
C HIS A 50 -2.80 3.74 -5.46
N LYS A 51 -3.97 3.54 -4.83
CA LYS A 51 -4.39 4.30 -3.64
C LYS A 51 -3.42 4.13 -2.47
N ILE A 52 -2.90 2.93 -2.27
CA ILE A 52 -1.92 2.65 -1.22
C ILE A 52 -0.60 3.35 -1.51
N GLU A 53 -0.11 3.29 -2.75
CA GLU A 53 1.13 3.96 -3.15
C GLU A 53 1.05 5.48 -2.98
N GLU A 54 -0.05 6.10 -3.42
CA GLU A 54 -0.30 7.52 -3.21
C GLU A 54 -0.27 7.87 -1.73
N ARG A 55 -0.93 7.08 -0.88
CA ARG A 55 -0.96 7.33 0.55
C ARG A 55 0.42 7.19 1.20
N LEU A 56 1.20 6.19 0.80
CA LEU A 56 2.59 6.02 1.25
C LEU A 56 3.48 7.19 0.80
N ASN A 57 3.26 7.75 -0.39
CA ASN A 57 3.98 8.94 -0.85
C ASN A 57 3.69 10.16 0.04
N VAL A 58 2.42 10.38 0.41
CA VAL A 58 2.02 11.47 1.30
C VAL A 58 2.67 11.31 2.68
N ILE A 59 2.57 10.11 3.28
CA ILE A 59 3.17 9.83 4.59
C ILE A 59 4.68 10.05 4.55
N GLN A 60 5.36 9.52 3.54
CA GLN A 60 6.79 9.71 3.37
C GLN A 60 7.17 11.18 3.23
N GLY A 61 6.43 11.94 2.44
CA GLY A 61 6.67 13.37 2.26
C GLY A 61 6.62 14.13 3.58
N LYS A 62 5.62 13.81 4.42
CA LYS A 62 5.52 14.37 5.77
C LYS A 62 6.72 13.96 6.62
N VAL A 63 6.91 12.67 6.87
CA VAL A 63 7.98 12.16 7.74
C VAL A 63 9.36 12.70 7.35
N MET A 64 9.69 12.68 6.05
CA MET A 64 10.99 13.13 5.55
C MET A 64 11.18 14.66 5.62
N CYS A 65 10.10 15.44 5.58
CA CYS A 65 10.17 16.88 5.82
C CYS A 65 10.68 17.16 7.24
N TRP A 66 10.14 16.44 8.22
CA TRP A 66 10.53 16.57 9.63
C TRP A 66 11.96 16.09 9.89
N GLU A 67 12.37 14.98 9.29
CA GLU A 67 13.75 14.49 9.40
C GLU A 67 14.79 15.49 8.87
N ARG A 68 14.44 16.25 7.82
CA ARG A 68 15.39 17.14 7.14
C ARG A 68 15.44 18.53 7.75
N TYR A 69 14.29 19.10 8.13
CA TYR A 69 14.18 20.54 8.38
C TYR A 69 14.00 20.92 9.84
N TRP A 70 13.59 19.98 10.72
CA TRP A 70 13.22 20.32 12.09
C TRP A 70 14.09 19.56 13.10
N PRO A 71 14.89 20.25 13.93
CA PRO A 71 15.76 19.59 14.90
C PRO A 71 15.00 19.00 16.09
N MET A 72 13.85 19.57 16.48
CA MET A 72 12.95 19.01 17.50
C MET A 72 11.49 19.35 17.17
N ILE A 73 10.68 18.34 16.89
CA ILE A 73 9.26 18.50 16.53
C ILE A 73 8.49 19.17 17.68
N TRP A 74 8.82 18.86 18.93
CA TRP A 74 8.14 19.40 20.11
C TRP A 74 8.49 20.87 20.40
N ASP A 75 9.58 21.37 19.81
CA ASP A 75 9.95 22.79 19.90
C ASP A 75 9.33 23.61 18.74
N SER A 76 8.63 22.97 17.80
CA SER A 76 8.11 23.60 16.57
C SER A 76 6.67 24.11 16.66
N GLY A 77 5.93 23.73 17.71
CA GLY A 77 4.52 24.08 17.90
C GLY A 77 3.60 22.85 18.02
N LEU A 78 2.38 23.07 18.50
CA LEU A 78 1.42 21.98 18.73
C LEU A 78 0.88 21.40 17.42
N ASP A 79 0.68 22.23 16.41
CA ASP A 79 0.13 21.82 15.12
C ASP A 79 1.12 20.92 14.37
N GLU A 80 2.39 21.33 14.39
CA GLU A 80 3.55 20.63 13.87
C GLU A 80 3.73 19.24 14.52
N ALA A 81 3.70 19.20 15.86
CA ALA A 81 3.78 17.95 16.61
C ALA A 81 2.60 17.02 16.32
N THR A 82 1.39 17.58 16.22
CA THR A 82 0.18 16.82 15.91
C THR A 82 0.23 16.25 14.50
N GLU A 83 0.71 17.01 13.52
CA GLU A 83 0.86 16.53 12.15
C GLU A 83 1.84 15.36 12.06
N TYR A 84 2.98 15.44 12.76
CA TYR A 84 3.94 14.34 12.78
C TYR A 84 3.37 13.06 13.41
N LEU A 85 2.71 13.20 14.57
CA LEU A 85 2.07 12.06 15.25
C LEU A 85 1.01 11.40 14.37
N ASN A 86 0.22 12.19 13.65
CA ASN A 86 -0.76 11.68 12.69
C ASN A 86 -0.08 10.93 11.54
N ALA A 87 1.03 11.44 10.99
CA ALA A 87 1.78 10.76 9.95
C ALA A 87 2.38 9.42 10.43
N ALA A 88 2.89 9.39 11.67
CA ALA A 88 3.42 8.18 12.29
C ALA A 88 2.34 7.12 12.53
N ASP A 89 1.17 7.50 13.05
CA ASP A 89 0.06 6.55 13.24
C ASP A 89 -0.51 6.09 11.89
N GLU A 90 -0.58 6.96 10.88
CA GLU A 90 -0.93 6.55 9.52
C GLU A 90 0.05 5.51 8.95
N ALA A 91 1.36 5.68 9.14
CA ALA A 91 2.36 4.69 8.73
C ALA A 91 2.11 3.33 9.41
N ARG A 92 1.74 3.34 10.70
CA ARG A 92 1.35 2.16 11.47
C ARG A 92 0.08 1.51 10.94
N GLN A 93 -0.97 2.29 10.68
CA GLN A 93 -2.24 1.80 10.12
C GLN A 93 -2.03 1.19 8.73
N MET A 94 -1.25 1.85 7.87
CA MET A 94 -0.91 1.36 6.54
C MET A 94 -0.13 0.04 6.58
N THR A 95 0.82 -0.08 7.52
CA THR A 95 1.56 -1.33 7.73
C THR A 95 0.61 -2.48 8.07
N LYS A 96 -0.31 -2.27 9.04
CA LYS A 96 -1.33 -3.28 9.41
C LYS A 96 -2.28 -3.61 8.26
N LYS A 97 -2.72 -2.60 7.50
CA LYS A 97 -3.57 -2.80 6.32
C LYS A 97 -2.86 -3.71 5.32
N LEU A 98 -1.61 -3.39 4.98
CA LEU A 98 -0.80 -4.17 4.05
C LEU A 98 -0.53 -5.60 4.52
N GLU A 99 -0.34 -5.85 5.81
CA GLU A 99 -0.19 -7.19 6.36
C GLU A 99 -1.42 -8.07 6.08
N ASN A 100 -2.62 -7.49 6.21
CA ASN A 100 -3.90 -8.18 6.05
C ASN A 100 -4.42 -8.26 4.60
N LEU A 101 -3.88 -7.44 3.68
CA LEU A 101 -4.35 -7.39 2.30
C LEU A 101 -3.90 -8.61 1.49
N CYS A 102 -4.76 -9.10 0.61
CA CYS A 102 -4.45 -10.14 -0.36
C CYS A 102 -4.20 -9.50 -1.74
N LEU A 103 -2.94 -9.13 -2.00
CA LEU A 103 -2.47 -8.53 -3.26
C LEU A 103 -1.36 -9.39 -3.86
N ILE A 104 -0.98 -9.13 -5.11
CA ILE A 104 0.21 -9.68 -5.77
C ILE A 104 1.40 -9.59 -4.81
N GLU A 105 2.01 -10.76 -4.55
CA GLU A 105 2.94 -10.95 -3.45
C GLU A 105 4.16 -10.02 -3.51
N ASP A 106 4.73 -9.81 -4.70
CA ASP A 106 5.90 -8.95 -4.89
C ASP A 106 5.58 -7.47 -4.63
N ARG A 107 4.42 -7.00 -5.14
CA ARG A 107 3.95 -5.63 -4.91
C ARG A 107 3.62 -5.39 -3.44
N LYS A 108 2.92 -6.34 -2.81
CA LYS A 108 2.62 -6.31 -1.38
C LYS A 108 3.89 -6.23 -0.54
N LYS A 109 4.88 -7.10 -0.82
CA LYS A 109 6.16 -7.14 -0.09
C LYS A 109 6.89 -5.82 -0.16
N GLU A 110 6.97 -5.21 -1.34
CA GLU A 110 7.65 -3.94 -1.53
C GLU A 110 6.94 -2.79 -0.78
N MET A 111 5.61 -2.67 -0.92
CA MET A 111 4.84 -1.66 -0.21
C MET A 111 4.93 -1.86 1.31
N LEU A 112 4.87 -3.11 1.79
CA LEU A 112 4.97 -3.43 3.20
C LEU A 112 6.36 -3.09 3.76
N ARG A 113 7.42 -3.40 3.03
CA ARG A 113 8.79 -3.02 3.38
C ARG A 113 8.92 -1.51 3.51
N ARG A 114 8.35 -0.76 2.57
CA ARG A 114 8.36 0.71 2.60
C ARG A 114 7.57 1.27 3.79
N ALA A 115 6.37 0.75 4.04
CA ALA A 115 5.55 1.15 5.19
C ALA A 115 6.26 0.88 6.54
N LYS A 116 6.88 -0.30 6.68
CA LYS A 116 7.67 -0.66 7.87
C LYS A 116 8.86 0.26 8.08
N ASN A 117 9.56 0.63 7.01
CA ASN A 117 10.67 1.58 7.09
C ASN A 117 10.19 2.96 7.57
N LEU A 118 9.12 3.51 6.97
CA LEU A 118 8.55 4.79 7.40
C LEU A 118 8.11 4.78 8.86
N LEU A 119 7.45 3.69 9.30
CA LEU A 119 7.07 3.52 10.69
C LEU A 119 8.29 3.48 11.60
N GLN A 120 9.34 2.75 11.21
CA GLN A 120 10.56 2.66 12.02
C GLN A 120 11.25 4.01 12.17
N ILE A 121 11.46 4.75 11.07
CA ILE A 121 11.98 6.12 11.11
C ILE A 121 11.14 6.98 12.07
N SER A 122 9.82 6.91 11.93
CA SER A 122 8.91 7.69 12.78
C SER A 122 9.06 7.34 14.26
N MET A 123 9.12 6.05 14.60
CA MET A 123 9.24 5.58 15.98
C MET A 123 10.60 5.89 16.60
N GLU A 124 11.69 5.80 15.83
CA GLU A 124 13.02 6.18 16.27
C GLU A 124 13.05 7.66 16.65
N ARG A 125 12.50 8.52 15.79
CA ARG A 125 12.43 9.95 16.04
C ARG A 125 11.58 10.29 17.26
N LEU A 126 10.38 9.70 17.39
CA LEU A 126 9.54 9.87 18.58
C LEU A 126 10.28 9.47 19.87
N GLY A 127 11.12 8.43 19.80
CA GLY A 127 11.95 8.01 20.92
C GLY A 127 13.00 9.06 21.32
N GLU A 128 13.59 9.76 20.35
CA GLU A 128 14.53 10.86 20.61
C GLU A 128 13.83 12.07 21.23
N GLU A 129 12.68 12.46 20.69
CA GLU A 129 11.88 13.57 21.20
C GLU A 129 11.40 13.28 22.64
N PHE A 130 11.01 12.05 22.94
CA PHE A 130 10.64 11.64 24.29
C PHE A 130 11.82 11.76 25.28
N LYS A 131 13.02 11.34 24.89
CA LYS A 131 14.23 11.51 25.72
C LYS A 131 14.57 12.98 25.96
N HIS A 132 14.43 13.81 24.93
CA HIS A 132 14.64 15.26 25.02
C HIS A 132 13.68 15.91 26.02
N MET A 133 12.38 15.59 25.93
CA MET A 133 11.38 16.08 26.88
C MET A 133 11.70 15.66 28.32
N LEU A 134 12.07 14.40 28.56
CA LEU A 134 12.44 13.93 29.89
C LEU A 134 13.67 14.65 30.45
N THR A 135 14.64 14.96 29.58
CA THR A 135 15.86 15.66 29.98
C THR A 135 15.57 17.12 30.32
N LYS A 136 14.76 17.83 29.51
CA LYS A 136 14.37 19.22 29.76
C LYS A 136 13.52 19.39 31.02
N ASN A 137 12.62 18.44 31.32
CA ASN A 137 11.71 18.52 32.46
C ASN A 137 12.30 17.97 33.76
N ARG A 138 13.56 17.55 33.76
CA ARG A 138 14.22 17.06 34.96
C ARG A 138 14.48 18.24 35.92
N GLN A 139 13.70 18.34 36.99
CA GLN A 139 14.04 19.21 38.11
C GLN A 139 15.04 18.49 39.03
N PRO A 140 16.11 19.17 39.48
CA PRO A 140 16.88 18.69 40.62
C PRO A 140 15.95 18.65 41.84
N PHE A 141 16.05 17.58 42.63
CA PHE A 141 15.44 17.60 43.96
C PHE A 141 16.18 18.66 44.78
N ASP A 142 15.45 19.66 45.29
CA ASP A 142 15.98 20.55 46.32
C ASP A 142 16.35 19.66 47.53
N ALA A 143 17.64 19.62 47.85
CA ALA A 143 18.20 18.88 48.98
C ALA A 143 18.42 19.80 50.18
#